data_AF-A0A6J4YF90-F1
#
_entry.id   AF-A0A6J4YF90-F1
#
_cell.length_a   1.000
_cell.length_b   1.000
_cell.length_c   1.000
_cell.angle_alpha   90.00
_cell.angle_beta   90.00
_cell.angle_gamma   90.00
#
_symmetry.space_group_name_H-M   'P 1'
#
loop_
_entity.id
_entity.type
_entity.pdbx_description
1 polymer ?
#
loop_
_entity_poly.entity_id
_entity_poly.type
_entity_poly.pdbx_seq_one_letter_code
_entity_poly.pdbx_strand_id
1 'polypeptide(L)'
;MQHRILAPKVSINQSPPGLQGSIIESEEHQEIFGENMIAFIDKGKSEGVEPGQLYWIFKQEKYRINPDNRREVTLTPVVLGELLVLHTENDTATVMITDSRKAIKAGDKIIAPFNLELE
;
A
#
# COMPACT_ATOMS: atom_id res chain seq x y z
N MET A 1 20.66 33.03 7.59
CA MET A 1 19.24 32.68 7.35
C MET A 1 19.06 31.21 7.67
N GLN A 2 18.38 30.89 8.77
CA GLN A 2 18.18 29.51 9.22
C GLN A 2 16.94 28.96 8.51
N HIS A 3 17.12 28.05 7.55
CA HIS A 3 16.00 27.34 6.94
C HIS A 3 15.47 26.32 7.96
N ARG A 4 14.35 26.66 8.61
CA ARG A 4 13.58 25.69 9.38
C ARG A 4 12.87 24.79 8.38
N ILE A 5 13.40 23.58 8.18
CA ILE A 5 12.64 22.52 7.53
C ILE A 5 11.52 22.17 8.49
N LEU A 6 10.30 22.64 8.19
CA LEU A 6 9.11 22.11 8.86
C LEU A 6 8.95 20.68 8.36
N ALA A 7 9.26 19.69 9.20
CA ALA A 7 8.81 18.34 8.92
C ALA A 7 7.28 18.42 8.72
N PRO A 8 6.73 17.95 7.58
CA PRO A 8 5.29 17.96 7.39
C PRO A 8 4.68 17.18 8.56
N LYS A 9 3.82 17.85 9.33
CA LYS A 9 3.03 17.19 10.37
C LYS A 9 1.95 16.36 9.67
N VAL A 10 2.33 15.18 9.23
CA VAL A 10 1.38 14.19 8.74
C VAL A 10 0.62 13.66 9.94
N SER A 11 -0.66 13.98 10.06
CA SER A 11 -1.54 13.41 11.09
C SER A 11 -2.01 12.04 10.59
N ILE A 12 -2.02 11.02 11.44
CA ILE A 12 -2.54 9.71 11.05
C ILE A 12 -4.05 9.84 10.84
N ASN A 13 -4.50 9.57 9.62
CA ASN A 13 -5.90 9.68 9.19
C ASN A 13 -6.48 8.29 8.93
N GLN A 14 -7.80 8.16 9.07
CA GLN A 14 -8.48 6.92 8.72
C GLN A 14 -8.53 6.75 7.20
N SER A 15 -8.21 5.55 6.74
CA SER A 15 -8.30 5.16 5.33
C SER A 15 -9.74 4.82 4.97
N PRO A 16 -10.21 5.06 3.72
CA PRO A 16 -11.56 4.73 3.31
C PRO A 16 -11.81 3.21 3.48
N PRO A 17 -12.85 2.79 4.22
CA PRO A 17 -13.07 1.38 4.50
C PRO A 17 -13.16 0.53 3.24
N GLY A 18 -12.37 -0.56 3.20
CA GLY A 18 -12.36 -1.50 2.08
C GLY A 18 -11.67 -1.01 0.80
N LEU A 19 -11.03 0.16 0.81
CA LEU A 19 -10.23 0.63 -0.33
C LEU A 19 -9.13 -0.38 -0.65
N GLN A 20 -9.02 -0.73 -1.93
CA GLN A 20 -7.98 -1.60 -2.47
C GLN A 20 -7.30 -0.96 -3.65
N GLY A 21 -6.01 -1.27 -3.81
CA GLY A 21 -5.19 -0.79 -4.91
C GLY A 21 -3.95 -1.66 -5.11
N SER A 22 -2.97 -1.12 -5.81
CA SER A 22 -1.69 -1.76 -6.09
C SER A 22 -0.56 -0.75 -6.05
N ILE A 23 0.64 -1.23 -5.72
CA ILE A 23 1.87 -0.46 -5.88
C ILE A 23 2.23 -0.45 -7.38
N ILE A 24 2.53 0.73 -7.92
CA ILE A 24 2.90 0.93 -9.32
C ILE A 24 4.40 0.72 -9.49
N GLU A 25 5.22 1.51 -8.79
CA GLU A 25 6.68 1.53 -8.91
C GLU A 25 7.32 2.24 -7.71
N SER A 26 8.65 2.11 -7.55
CA SER A 26 9.43 2.94 -6.63
C SER A 26 9.97 4.19 -7.30
N GLU A 27 10.21 5.24 -6.51
CA GLU A 27 10.85 6.48 -7.00
C GLU A 27 12.22 6.23 -7.64
N GLU A 28 12.98 5.27 -7.10
CA GLU A 28 14.34 4.92 -7.55
C GLU A 28 14.35 3.76 -8.57
N HIS A 29 13.20 3.40 -9.16
CA HIS A 29 13.07 2.33 -10.16
C HIS A 29 13.68 0.96 -9.76
N GLN A 30 13.69 0.65 -8.45
CA GLN A 30 14.18 -0.63 -7.94
C GLN A 30 13.19 -1.76 -8.23
N GLU A 31 13.62 -3.02 -8.16
CA GLU A 31 12.72 -4.17 -8.33
C GLU A 31 12.08 -4.63 -7.01
N ILE A 32 12.77 -4.38 -5.89
CA ILE A 32 12.35 -4.78 -4.54
C ILE A 32 12.32 -3.53 -3.67
N PHE A 33 11.24 -3.36 -2.92
CA PHE A 33 11.01 -2.20 -2.06
C PHE A 33 11.12 -2.60 -0.60
N GLY A 34 11.91 -1.83 0.15
CA GLY A 34 12.13 -1.96 1.59
C GLY A 34 11.57 -0.78 2.37
N GLU A 35 11.77 -0.83 3.69
CA GLU A 35 11.41 0.28 4.59
C GLU A 35 12.09 1.59 4.20
N ASN A 36 11.40 2.71 4.46
CA ASN A 36 11.82 4.08 4.17
C ASN A 36 11.99 4.42 2.68
N MET A 37 11.61 3.52 1.78
CA MET A 37 11.57 3.82 0.35
C MET A 37 10.27 4.51 -0.06
N ILE A 38 10.37 5.37 -1.08
CA ILE A 38 9.24 6.02 -1.72
C ILE A 38 8.73 5.18 -2.89
N ALA A 39 7.41 5.04 -2.97
CA ALA A 39 6.72 4.36 -4.04
C ALA A 39 5.45 5.11 -4.45
N PHE A 40 4.81 4.63 -5.51
CA PHE A 40 3.55 5.16 -6.01
C PHE A 40 2.46 4.08 -5.96
N ILE A 41 1.22 4.48 -5.69
CA ILE A 41 0.04 3.60 -5.72
C ILE A 41 -1.00 4.08 -6.74
N ASP A 42 -1.85 3.15 -7.20
CA ASP A 42 -2.88 3.37 -8.24
C ASP A 42 -4.20 3.95 -7.71
N LYS A 43 -4.14 4.67 -6.58
CA LYS A 43 -5.28 5.26 -5.88
C LYS A 43 -4.92 6.68 -5.44
N GLY A 44 -5.85 7.61 -5.61
CA GLY A 44 -5.66 9.03 -5.30
C GLY A 44 -6.89 9.68 -4.67
N LYS A 45 -6.98 11.00 -4.81
CA LYS A 45 -8.10 11.81 -4.27
C LYS A 45 -9.46 11.34 -4.78
N SER A 46 -9.54 10.86 -6.02
CA SER A 46 -10.77 10.34 -6.64
C SER A 46 -11.39 9.19 -5.82
N GLU A 47 -10.55 8.43 -5.10
CA GLU A 47 -10.97 7.33 -4.23
C GLU A 47 -10.92 7.67 -2.73
N GLY A 48 -10.69 8.93 -2.37
CA GLY A 48 -10.60 9.37 -0.97
C GLY A 48 -9.26 9.09 -0.31
N VAL A 49 -8.20 8.87 -1.10
CA VAL A 49 -6.84 8.80 -0.56
C VAL A 49 -6.37 10.19 -0.17
N GLU A 50 -5.86 10.31 1.05
CA GLU A 50 -5.35 11.57 1.63
C GLU A 50 -4.00 11.34 2.34
N PRO A 51 -3.13 12.35 2.39
CA PRO A 51 -1.91 12.29 3.21
C PRO A 51 -2.20 11.91 4.66
N GLY A 52 -1.38 11.02 5.21
CA GLY A 52 -1.51 10.52 6.58
C GLY A 52 -2.31 9.24 6.75
N GLN A 53 -2.94 8.74 5.70
CA GLN A 53 -3.56 7.43 5.71
C GLN A 53 -2.52 6.31 5.60
N LEU A 54 -2.80 5.21 6.29
CA LEU A 54 -1.99 3.99 6.28
C LEU A 54 -2.68 2.89 5.47
N TYR A 55 -1.89 2.06 4.79
CA TYR A 55 -2.40 0.88 4.07
C TYR A 55 -1.50 -0.32 4.30
N TRP A 56 -2.11 -1.50 4.40
CA TRP A 56 -1.35 -2.75 4.44
C TRP A 56 -1.02 -3.21 3.03
N ILE A 57 0.22 -3.66 2.86
CA ILE A 57 0.69 -4.29 1.63
C ILE A 57 0.54 -5.79 1.79
N PHE A 58 -0.09 -6.46 0.85
CA PHE A 58 -0.34 -7.89 0.93
C PHE A 58 -0.23 -8.59 -0.43
N LYS A 59 0.02 -9.89 -0.37
CA LYS A 59 -0.01 -10.78 -1.52
C LYS A 59 -1.11 -11.82 -1.34
N GLN A 60 -1.92 -12.00 -2.38
CA GLN A 60 -2.95 -13.03 -2.43
C GLN A 60 -2.81 -13.84 -3.70
N GLU A 61 -2.18 -15.01 -3.58
CA GLU A 61 -1.98 -15.91 -4.71
C GLU A 61 -3.23 -16.75 -4.96
N LYS A 62 -3.51 -17.00 -6.25
CA LYS A 62 -4.51 -17.98 -6.67
C LYS A 62 -3.78 -19.21 -7.17
N TYR A 63 -4.09 -20.37 -6.62
CA TYR A 63 -3.55 -21.63 -7.08
C TYR A 63 -4.58 -22.37 -7.94
N ARG A 64 -4.15 -22.84 -9.11
CA ARG A 64 -4.95 -23.73 -9.96
C ARG A 64 -4.56 -25.17 -9.63
N ILE A 65 -5.44 -25.87 -8.95
CA ILE A 65 -5.17 -27.23 -8.44
C ILE A 65 -5.07 -28.26 -9.59
N ASN A 66 -5.72 -28.02 -10.73
CA ASN A 66 -5.65 -28.93 -11.88
C ASN A 66 -5.78 -28.17 -13.22
N PRO A 67 -5.07 -28.55 -14.29
CA PRO A 67 -5.26 -27.95 -15.62
C PRO A 67 -6.68 -28.19 -16.17
N ASP A 68 -7.22 -29.39 -15.92
CA ASP A 68 -8.54 -29.84 -16.39
C ASP A 68 -9.72 -29.33 -15.56
N ASN A 69 -9.47 -28.99 -14.29
CA ASN A 69 -10.51 -28.58 -13.35
C ASN A 69 -10.33 -27.10 -13.02
N ARG A 70 -11.18 -26.24 -13.57
CA ARG A 70 -11.15 -24.76 -13.43
C ARG A 70 -11.47 -24.25 -12.01
N ARG A 71 -11.20 -25.03 -10.97
CA ARG A 71 -11.35 -24.60 -9.58
C ARG A 71 -10.09 -23.85 -9.17
N GLU A 72 -10.14 -22.53 -9.26
CA GLU A 72 -9.16 -21.64 -8.63
C GLU A 72 -9.40 -21.64 -7.13
N VAL A 73 -8.36 -21.92 -6.35
CA VAL A 73 -8.39 -21.74 -4.90
C VAL A 73 -7.57 -20.52 -4.56
N THR A 74 -8.22 -19.59 -3.90
CA THR A 74 -7.60 -18.39 -3.34
C THR A 74 -6.86 -18.76 -2.06
N LEU A 75 -5.56 -18.50 -2.01
CA LEU A 75 -4.77 -18.72 -0.81
C LEU A 75 -4.99 -17.60 0.21
N THR A 76 -4.70 -17.90 1.48
CA THR A 76 -4.73 -16.92 2.57
C THR A 76 -3.81 -15.74 2.23
N PRO A 77 -4.29 -14.49 2.34
CA PRO A 77 -3.45 -13.33 2.08
C PRO A 77 -2.29 -13.27 3.08
N VAL A 78 -1.11 -12.89 2.57
CA VAL A 78 0.09 -12.71 3.37
C VAL A 78 0.41 -11.22 3.41
N VAL A 79 0.42 -10.63 4.60
CA VAL A 79 0.88 -9.25 4.81
C VAL A 79 2.38 -9.19 4.55
N LEU A 80 2.77 -8.30 3.64
CA LEU A 80 4.16 -8.03 3.27
C LEU A 80 4.73 -6.84 4.05
N GLY A 81 3.90 -5.85 4.37
CA GLY A 81 4.34 -4.61 5.00
C GLY A 81 3.22 -3.58 5.16
N GLU A 82 3.61 -2.33 5.41
CA GLU A 82 2.72 -1.18 5.56
C GLU A 82 3.30 0.03 4.81
N LEU A 83 2.42 0.92 4.37
CA LEU A 83 2.80 2.21 3.78
C LEU A 83 2.01 3.36 4.39
N LEU A 84 2.60 4.55 4.30
CA LEU A 84 2.02 5.85 4.67
C LEU A 84 1.90 6.74 3.43
N VAL A 85 0.72 7.32 3.23
CA VAL A 85 0.51 8.31 2.17
C VAL A 85 1.15 9.64 2.54
N LEU A 86 2.01 10.15 1.65
CA LEU A 86 2.70 11.43 1.81
C LEU A 86 2.07 12.54 0.98
N HIS A 87 1.66 12.22 -0.24
CA HIS A 87 1.08 13.15 -1.20
C HIS A 87 0.11 12.43 -2.13
N THR A 88 -0.89 13.15 -2.64
CA THR A 88 -1.99 12.57 -3.43
C THR A 88 -2.28 13.44 -4.65
N GLU A 89 -2.29 12.81 -5.81
CA GLU A 89 -2.87 13.32 -7.06
C GLU A 89 -4.30 12.80 -7.22
N ASN A 90 -4.94 13.04 -8.36
CA ASN A 90 -6.32 12.59 -8.59
C ASN A 90 -6.45 11.07 -8.50
N ASP A 91 -5.61 10.34 -9.22
CA ASP A 91 -5.77 8.88 -9.40
C ASP A 91 -4.52 8.10 -8.93
N THR A 92 -3.54 8.78 -8.34
CA THR A 92 -2.32 8.19 -7.78
C THR A 92 -1.90 8.87 -6.49
N ALA A 93 -1.03 8.22 -5.72
CA ALA A 93 -0.44 8.81 -4.53
C ALA A 93 1.02 8.39 -4.34
N THR A 94 1.81 9.31 -3.76
CA THR A 94 3.17 9.06 -3.29
C THR A 94 3.11 8.54 -1.87
N VAL A 95 3.81 7.43 -1.62
CA VAL A 95 3.79 6.73 -0.33
C VAL A 95 5.21 6.45 0.14
N MET A 96 5.38 6.32 1.45
CA MET A 96 6.59 5.76 2.06
C MET A 96 6.24 4.40 2.65
N ILE A 97 7.08 3.40 2.39
CA ILE A 97 6.96 2.09 3.04
C ILE A 97 7.45 2.22 4.48
N THR A 98 6.58 1.94 5.45
CA THR A 98 6.85 2.09 6.88
C THR A 98 7.30 0.80 7.56
N ASP A 99 6.92 -0.35 7.00
CA ASP A 99 7.29 -1.70 7.49
C ASP A 99 7.47 -2.62 6.27
N SER A 100 8.54 -3.42 6.24
CA SER A 100 8.79 -4.41 5.18
C SER A 100 9.23 -5.75 5.79
N ARG A 101 8.26 -6.66 5.92
CA ARG A 101 8.46 -8.00 6.50
C ARG A 101 8.91 -9.03 5.47
N LYS A 102 8.57 -8.79 4.21
CA LYS A 102 8.89 -9.62 3.05
C LYS A 102 9.15 -8.70 1.85
N ALA A 103 9.75 -9.25 0.79
CA ALA A 103 9.96 -8.52 -0.44
C ALA A 103 8.65 -7.94 -0.98
N ILE A 104 8.61 -6.62 -1.12
CA ILE A 104 7.54 -5.85 -1.75
C ILE A 104 8.00 -5.47 -3.16
N LYS A 105 7.08 -5.42 -4.12
CA LYS A 105 7.37 -5.05 -5.51
C LYS A 105 6.17 -4.41 -6.19
N ALA A 106 6.40 -3.90 -7.40
CA ALA A 106 5.34 -3.45 -8.29
C ALA A 106 4.27 -4.54 -8.49
N GLY A 107 3.01 -4.14 -8.46
CA GLY A 107 1.84 -4.99 -8.57
C GLY A 107 1.35 -5.63 -7.26
N ASP A 108 2.12 -5.57 -6.17
CA ASP A 108 1.63 -6.00 -4.86
C ASP A 108 0.45 -5.15 -4.43
N LYS A 109 -0.50 -5.78 -3.72
CA LYS A 109 -1.79 -5.18 -3.41
C LYS A 109 -1.75 -4.39 -2.12
N ILE A 110 -2.56 -3.34 -2.07
CA ILE A 110 -2.77 -2.54 -0.87
C ILE A 110 -4.23 -2.64 -0.44
N ILE A 111 -4.47 -2.58 0.86
CA ILE A 111 -5.82 -2.51 1.42
C ILE A 111 -5.86 -1.60 2.63
N ALA A 112 -6.97 -0.88 2.78
CA ALA A 112 -7.25 -0.13 4.00
C ALA A 112 -7.19 -1.08 5.20
N PRO A 113 -6.53 -0.70 6.31
CA PRO A 113 -6.50 -1.51 7.52
C PRO A 113 -7.93 -1.82 7.96
N PHE A 114 -8.19 -3.07 8.31
CA PHE A 114 -9.46 -3.40 8.95
C PHE A 114 -9.40 -2.85 10.37
N ASN A 115 -10.31 -1.93 10.72
CA ASN A 115 -10.56 -1.64 12.12
C ASN A 115 -11.11 -2.92 12.75
N LEU A 116 -10.28 -3.64 13.50
CA LEU A 116 -10.76 -4.56 14.53
C LEU A 116 -11.22 -3.67 15.70
N GLU A 117 -12.40 -3.07 15.57
CA GLU A 117 -13.11 -2.69 16.78
C GLU A 117 -13.51 -4.00 17.45
N LEU A 118 -12.72 -4.41 18.44
CA LEU A 118 -13.11 -5.45 19.37
C LEU A 118 -14.32 -4.89 20.13
N GLU A 119 -15.52 -5.32 19.75
CA GLU A 119 -16.73 -5.18 20.59
C GLU A 119 -16.58 -5.97 21.90
#